data_AF-A0A939IRD8-F1
#
_entry.id   AF-A0A939IRD8-F1
#
_cell.length_a   1.000
_cell.length_b   1.000
_cell.length_c   1.000
_cell.angle_alpha   90.00
_cell.angle_beta   90.00
_cell.angle_gamma   90.00
#
_symmetry.space_group_name_H-M   'P 1'
#
loop_
_entity.id
_entity.type
_entity.pdbx_description
1 polymer ?
#
loop_
_entity_poly.entity_id
_entity_poly.type
_entity_poly.pdbx_seq_one_letter_code
_entity_poly.pdbx_strand_id
1 'polypeptide(L)'
;TELMLYGRDRASLFAQVASVLDSRNCSIHDAQIMGTQDGYVLDSFIILEQDGGRIDSASRRQSLKNAILTQLAKPGHQHINNRKMPRRMKQLSVPTKMRFFTNQANMTLLELEALDAPGLLAKVSQQFVAFGLSLHMAKITTIGER
;
A
#
# COMPACT_ATOMS: atom_id res chain seq x y z
N THR A 1 11.20 -8.66 0.77
CA THR A 1 10.44 -9.93 0.79
C THR A 1 9.23 -9.79 -0.09
N GLU A 2 8.83 -10.83 -0.82
CA GLU A 2 7.66 -10.75 -1.70
C GLU A 2 6.41 -11.30 -1.00
N LEU A 3 5.29 -10.60 -1.14
CA LEU A 3 3.95 -11.02 -0.74
C LEU A 3 3.10 -11.09 -2.01
N MET A 4 2.49 -12.25 -2.27
CA MET A 4 1.56 -12.44 -3.38
C MET A 4 0.16 -12.73 -2.84
N LEU A 5 -0.84 -12.09 -3.43
CA LEU A 5 -2.25 -12.29 -3.14
C LEU A 5 -2.94 -12.77 -4.40
N TYR A 6 -3.67 -13.87 -4.28
CA TYR A 6 -4.51 -14.38 -5.36
C TYR A 6 -5.91 -14.64 -4.82
N GLY A 7 -6.93 -14.16 -5.53
CA GLY A 7 -8.32 -14.32 -5.12
C GLY A 7 -9.26 -13.47 -5.97
N ARG A 8 -10.55 -13.50 -5.65
CA ARG A 8 -11.55 -12.69 -6.38
C ARG A 8 -11.26 -11.20 -6.22
N ASP A 9 -11.37 -10.48 -7.34
CA ASP A 9 -11.26 -9.04 -7.37
C ASP A 9 -12.33 -8.40 -6.48
N ARG A 10 -11.93 -7.34 -5.79
CA ARG A 10 -12.81 -6.56 -4.92
C ARG A 10 -12.27 -5.16 -4.76
N ALA A 11 -13.19 -4.20 -4.66
CA ALA A 11 -12.85 -2.83 -4.34
C ALA A 11 -12.01 -2.75 -3.05
N SER A 12 -11.03 -1.84 -3.05
CA SER A 12 -10.17 -1.53 -1.91
C SER A 12 -9.25 -2.66 -1.41
N LEU A 13 -9.00 -3.73 -2.19
CA LEU A 13 -8.09 -4.80 -1.77
C LEU A 13 -6.70 -4.25 -1.43
N PHE A 14 -6.10 -3.48 -2.33
CA PHE A 14 -4.82 -2.81 -2.08
C PHE A 14 -4.86 -1.95 -0.82
N ALA A 15 -5.89 -1.10 -0.66
CA ALA A 15 -6.00 -0.19 0.49
C ALA A 15 -6.06 -0.94 1.82
N GLN A 16 -6.78 -2.07 1.87
CA GLN A 16 -6.87 -2.92 3.05
C GLN A 16 -5.52 -3.57 3.37
N VAL A 17 -4.84 -4.12 2.38
CA VAL A 17 -3.52 -4.76 2.54
C VAL A 17 -2.48 -3.73 2.98
N ALA A 18 -2.45 -2.57 2.33
CA ALA A 18 -1.54 -1.48 2.68
C ALA A 18 -1.76 -0.98 4.11
N SER A 19 -3.02 -0.89 4.57
CA SER A 19 -3.33 -0.51 5.95
C SER A 19 -2.84 -1.54 6.97
N VAL A 20 -3.00 -2.84 6.67
CA VAL A 20 -2.49 -3.92 7.54
C VAL A 20 -0.97 -3.88 7.59
N LEU A 21 -0.29 -3.81 6.45
CA LEU A 21 1.17 -3.77 6.37
C LEU A 21 1.74 -2.57 7.15
N ASP A 22 1.15 -1.38 6.98
CA ASP A 22 1.57 -0.20 7.72
C ASP A 22 1.39 -0.37 9.24
N SER A 23 0.25 -0.91 9.68
CA SER A 23 -0.01 -1.16 11.12
C SER A 23 0.94 -2.18 11.73
N ARG A 24 1.54 -3.04 10.91
CA ARG A 24 2.52 -4.04 11.31
C ARG A 24 3.97 -3.57 11.15
N ASN A 25 4.18 -2.28 10.86
CA ASN A 25 5.50 -1.69 10.64
C ASN A 25 6.25 -2.31 9.45
N CYS A 26 5.54 -2.60 8.35
CA CYS A 26 6.15 -2.99 7.09
C CYS A 26 6.09 -1.81 6.09
N SER A 27 7.16 -1.60 5.35
CA SER A 27 7.15 -0.70 4.20
C SER A 27 6.77 -1.47 2.93
N ILE A 28 6.11 -0.79 2.02
CA ILE A 28 5.85 -1.28 0.65
C ILE A 28 6.78 -0.49 -0.25
N HIS A 29 7.58 -1.17 -1.06
CA HIS A 29 8.50 -0.55 -2.03
C HIS A 29 7.98 -0.66 -3.46
N ASP A 30 7.26 -1.73 -3.73
CA ASP A 30 6.67 -2.00 -5.04
C ASP A 30 5.36 -2.73 -4.87
N ALA A 31 4.43 -2.44 -5.77
CA ALA A 31 3.22 -3.22 -5.91
C ALA A 31 2.77 -3.28 -7.36
N GLN A 32 2.40 -4.47 -7.82
CA GLN A 32 1.75 -4.70 -9.10
C GLN A 32 0.38 -5.31 -8.85
N ILE A 33 -0.63 -4.73 -9.47
CA ILE A 33 -2.04 -5.06 -9.27
C ILE A 33 -2.59 -5.51 -10.61
N MET A 34 -2.86 -6.80 -10.73
CA MET A 34 -3.19 -7.44 -11.99
C MET A 34 -4.55 -8.10 -11.90
N GLY A 35 -5.57 -7.44 -12.45
CA GLY A 35 -6.86 -8.06 -12.70
C GLY A 35 -6.78 -9.09 -13.83
N THR A 36 -7.48 -10.21 -13.66
CA THR A 36 -7.65 -11.25 -14.68
C THR A 36 -9.03 -11.16 -15.31
N GLN A 37 -9.18 -11.69 -16.53
CA GLN A 37 -10.44 -11.61 -17.28
C GLN A 37 -11.59 -12.40 -16.62
N ASP A 38 -11.27 -13.37 -15.77
CA ASP A 38 -12.22 -14.20 -15.02
C ASP A 38 -12.62 -13.60 -13.66
N GLY A 39 -12.27 -12.32 -13.38
CA GLY A 39 -12.68 -11.60 -12.18
C GLY A 39 -11.84 -11.92 -10.92
N TYR A 40 -10.62 -12.39 -11.11
CA TYR A 40 -9.62 -12.55 -10.06
C TYR A 40 -8.57 -11.45 -10.12
N VAL A 41 -7.75 -11.38 -9.09
CA VAL A 41 -6.53 -10.56 -9.06
C VAL A 41 -5.34 -11.41 -8.68
N LEU A 42 -4.18 -11.04 -9.22
CA LEU A 42 -2.87 -11.48 -8.79
C LEU A 42 -2.05 -10.24 -8.41
N ASP A 43 -2.09 -9.89 -7.14
CA ASP A 43 -1.37 -8.72 -6.64
C ASP A 43 -0.04 -9.16 -6.04
N SER A 44 1.06 -8.53 -6.45
CA SER A 44 2.39 -8.73 -5.87
C SER A 44 2.85 -7.47 -5.16
N PHE A 45 3.49 -7.64 -4.01
CA PHE A 45 4.05 -6.58 -3.21
C PHE A 45 5.48 -6.92 -2.81
N ILE A 46 6.40 -5.97 -2.98
CA ILE A 46 7.71 -6.04 -2.35
C ILE A 46 7.65 -5.29 -1.02
N ILE A 47 7.71 -6.04 0.08
CA ILE A 47 7.61 -5.56 1.45
C ILE A 47 8.94 -5.73 2.20
N LEU A 48 9.27 -4.75 3.04
CA LEU A 48 10.47 -4.73 3.88
C LEU A 48 10.10 -4.39 5.33
N GLU A 49 11.05 -4.65 6.24
CA GLU A 49 11.02 -4.05 7.57
C GLU A 49 11.29 -2.53 7.45
N GLN A 50 10.97 -1.76 8.49
CA GLN A 50 11.09 -0.29 8.46
C GLN A 50 12.53 0.23 8.26
N ASP A 51 13.53 -0.57 8.62
CA ASP A 51 14.94 -0.28 8.39
C ASP A 51 15.40 -0.63 6.95
N GLY A 52 14.48 -1.07 6.09
CA GLY A 52 14.78 -1.56 4.74
C GLY A 52 15.26 -3.01 4.70
N GLY A 53 15.33 -3.68 5.86
CA GLY A 53 15.70 -5.08 5.99
C GLY A 53 14.67 -6.04 5.40
N ARG A 54 15.11 -7.27 5.13
CA ARG A 54 14.21 -8.34 4.71
C ARG A 54 13.41 -8.87 5.89
N ILE A 55 12.17 -9.26 5.62
CA ILE A 55 11.31 -9.96 6.59
C ILE A 55 11.69 -11.45 6.55
N ASP A 56 12.69 -11.84 7.34
CA ASP A 56 13.28 -13.18 7.26
C ASP A 56 12.65 -14.20 8.22
N SER A 57 12.22 -13.77 9.41
CA SER A 57 11.71 -14.71 10.41
C SER A 57 10.37 -15.34 9.98
N ALA A 58 10.24 -16.66 10.16
CA ALA A 58 9.03 -17.40 9.79
C ALA A 58 7.82 -16.97 10.61
N SER A 59 8.01 -16.72 11.91
CA SER A 59 6.96 -16.22 12.82
C SER A 59 6.40 -14.87 12.37
N ARG A 60 7.28 -13.93 11.96
CA ARG A 60 6.86 -12.62 11.44
C ARG A 60 6.05 -12.76 10.15
N ARG A 61 6.52 -13.58 9.21
CA ARG A 61 5.81 -13.87 7.96
C ARG A 61 4.42 -14.48 8.22
N GLN A 62 4.34 -15.45 9.12
CA GLN A 62 3.07 -16.08 9.49
C GLN A 62 2.12 -15.09 10.17
N SER A 63 2.63 -14.24 11.06
CA SER A 63 1.82 -13.21 11.70
C SER A 63 1.27 -12.18 10.70
N LEU A 64 2.07 -11.78 9.71
CA LEU A 64 1.62 -10.86 8.64
C LEU A 64 0.54 -11.51 7.79
N LYS A 65 0.77 -12.77 7.35
CA LYS A 65 -0.21 -13.56 6.60
C LYS A 65 -1.55 -13.64 7.34
N ASN A 66 -1.54 -14.02 8.62
CA ASN A 66 -2.75 -14.13 9.42
C ASN A 66 -3.47 -12.79 9.56
N ALA A 67 -2.74 -11.68 9.74
CA ALA A 67 -3.32 -10.35 9.84
C ALA A 67 -4.02 -9.92 8.54
N ILE A 68 -3.36 -10.16 7.40
CA ILE A 68 -3.91 -9.87 6.07
C ILE A 68 -5.16 -10.71 5.82
N LEU A 69 -5.10 -12.03 6.03
CA LEU A 69 -6.25 -12.91 5.86
C LEU A 69 -7.43 -12.51 6.75
N THR A 70 -7.17 -12.16 8.02
CA THR A 70 -8.20 -11.68 8.95
C THR A 70 -8.88 -10.41 8.43
N GLN A 71 -8.11 -9.48 7.85
CA GLN A 71 -8.67 -8.27 7.26
C GLN A 71 -9.47 -8.58 5.99
N LEU A 72 -8.92 -9.41 5.10
CA LEU A 72 -9.58 -9.79 3.84
C LEU A 72 -10.87 -10.62 4.05
N ALA A 73 -11.03 -11.25 5.21
CA ALA A 73 -12.28 -11.91 5.62
C ALA A 73 -13.40 -10.92 6.00
N LYS A 74 -13.09 -9.61 6.12
CA LYS A 74 -14.04 -8.53 6.46
C LYS A 74 -14.13 -7.51 5.32
N PRO A 75 -14.63 -7.91 4.14
CA PRO A 75 -14.70 -7.00 3.00
C PRO A 75 -15.54 -5.76 3.33
N GLY A 76 -15.17 -4.61 2.74
CA GLY A 76 -15.83 -3.32 2.97
C GLY A 76 -15.52 -2.65 4.31
N HIS A 77 -14.85 -3.34 5.23
CA HIS A 77 -14.47 -2.76 6.52
C HIS A 77 -13.08 -2.15 6.43
N GLN A 78 -12.96 -0.88 6.83
CA GLN A 78 -11.65 -0.23 6.89
C GLN A 78 -10.83 -0.79 8.06
N HIS A 79 -9.59 -1.20 7.78
CA HIS A 79 -8.65 -1.58 8.83
C HIS A 79 -8.29 -0.35 9.67
N ILE A 80 -8.54 -0.42 10.98
CA ILE A 80 -8.22 0.66 11.92
C ILE A 80 -6.72 0.63 12.21
N ASN A 81 -6.00 1.60 11.67
CA ASN A 81 -4.57 1.75 11.89
C ASN A 81 -4.29 2.75 13.01
N ASN A 82 -3.87 2.24 14.17
CA ASN A 82 -3.57 3.04 15.36
C ASN A 82 -2.10 3.50 15.45
N ARG A 83 -1.31 3.32 14.38
CA ARG A 83 0.09 3.73 14.35
C ARG A 83 0.18 5.27 14.47
N LYS A 84 0.93 5.73 15.46
CA LYS A 84 1.14 7.16 15.70
C LYS A 84 2.32 7.66 14.88
N MET A 85 2.17 8.86 14.32
CA MET A 85 3.29 9.56 13.68
C MET A 85 4.34 9.92 14.75
N PRO A 86 5.62 9.58 14.53
CA PRO A 86 6.72 10.00 15.41
C PRO A 86 6.76 11.53 15.57
N ARG A 87 7.14 12.01 16.77
CA ARG A 87 7.20 13.46 17.03
C ARG A 87 8.11 14.23 16.08
N ARG A 88 9.24 13.64 15.68
CA ARG A 88 10.20 14.27 14.74
C ARG A 88 9.56 14.51 13.37
N MET A 89 8.86 13.51 12.84
CA MET A 89 8.12 13.65 11.58
C MET A 89 7.02 14.72 11.63
N LYS A 90 6.39 14.95 12.79
CA LYS A 90 5.38 16.02 12.95
C LYS A 90 5.95 17.45 12.80
N GLN A 91 7.27 17.61 12.93
CA GLN A 91 7.94 18.90 12.79
C GLN A 91 8.33 19.18 11.33
N LEU A 92 8.33 18.15 10.48
CA LEU A 92 8.63 18.30 9.06
C LEU A 92 7.43 18.95 8.36
N SER A 93 7.72 19.96 7.54
CA SER A 93 6.75 20.56 6.63
C SER A 93 7.10 20.15 5.21
N VAL A 94 6.46 19.09 4.72
CA VAL A 94 6.62 18.60 3.36
C VAL A 94 5.32 18.90 2.60
N PRO A 95 5.32 19.86 1.65
CA PRO A 95 4.12 20.13 0.85
C PRO A 95 3.78 18.91 0.00
N THR A 96 2.50 18.55 -0.03
CA THR A 96 2.03 17.49 -0.94
C THR A 96 2.07 18.02 -2.37
N LYS A 97 2.75 17.31 -3.27
CA LYS A 97 2.82 17.64 -4.69
C LYS A 97 2.30 16.46 -5.50
N MET A 98 1.53 16.77 -6.53
CA MET A 98 1.01 15.79 -7.48
C MET A 98 1.37 16.23 -8.90
N ARG A 99 1.87 15.30 -9.71
CA ARG A 99 2.13 15.50 -11.12
C ARG A 99 1.50 14.37 -11.90
N PHE A 100 0.83 14.71 -13.00
CA PHE A 100 0.14 13.77 -13.86
C PHE A 100 0.86 13.74 -15.21
N PHE A 101 1.15 12.54 -15.69
CA PHE A 101 1.75 12.32 -17.00
C PHE A 101 0.86 11.37 -17.79
N THR A 102 0.43 11.81 -18.96
CA THR A 102 -0.40 11.02 -19.88
C THR A 102 0.50 10.56 -21.01
N ASN A 103 0.86 9.27 -21.02
CA ASN A 103 1.77 8.69 -22.01
C ASN A 103 1.08 7.65 -22.92
N GLN A 104 -0.08 7.12 -22.50
CA GLN A 104 -0.83 6.11 -23.23
C GLN A 104 -2.33 6.44 -23.18
N ALA A 105 -3.08 5.95 -24.17
CA ALA A 105 -4.49 6.34 -24.36
C ALA A 105 -5.38 6.10 -23.12
N ASN A 106 -5.05 5.11 -22.27
CA ASN A 106 -5.91 4.68 -21.15
C ASN A 106 -5.18 4.58 -19.78
N MET A 107 -3.97 5.13 -19.64
CA MET A 107 -3.25 5.10 -18.36
C MET A 107 -2.64 6.46 -18.03
N THR A 108 -2.83 6.89 -16.79
CA THR A 108 -2.25 8.11 -16.24
C THR A 108 -1.20 7.73 -15.19
N LEU A 109 0.02 8.18 -15.38
CA LEU A 109 1.04 8.11 -14.35
C LEU A 109 0.84 9.28 -13.38
N LEU A 110 0.71 8.97 -12.10
CA LEU A 110 0.67 9.95 -11.02
C LEU A 110 1.95 9.85 -10.19
N GLU A 111 2.72 10.93 -10.14
CA GLU A 111 3.76 11.11 -9.12
C GLU A 111 3.18 11.88 -7.94
N LEU A 112 3.29 11.29 -6.74
CA LEU A 112 2.85 11.87 -5.48
C LEU A 112 4.05 12.02 -4.54
N GLU A 113 4.40 13.25 -4.21
CA GLU A 113 5.35 13.56 -3.14
C GLU A 113 4.57 14.05 -1.92
N ALA A 114 4.78 13.44 -0.76
CA ALA A 114 4.12 13.83 0.49
C ALA A 114 4.99 13.45 1.70
N LEU A 115 4.67 14.02 2.86
CA LEU A 115 5.22 13.53 4.13
C LEU A 115 4.78 12.08 4.35
N ASP A 116 5.74 11.18 4.56
CA ASP A 116 5.42 9.80 4.92
C ASP A 116 4.72 9.77 6.29
N ALA A 117 3.56 9.14 6.32
CA ALA A 117 2.65 9.20 7.45
C ALA A 117 1.92 7.85 7.61
N PRO A 118 1.58 7.45 8.84
CA PRO A 118 0.77 6.27 9.07
C PRO A 118 -0.50 6.23 8.20
N GLY A 119 -0.65 5.14 7.47
CA GLY A 119 -1.76 4.84 6.57
C GLY A 119 -1.78 5.65 5.29
N LEU A 120 -0.72 6.37 4.91
CA LEU A 120 -0.71 7.23 3.71
C LEU A 120 -1.13 6.46 2.45
N LEU A 121 -0.47 5.34 2.14
CA LEU A 121 -0.79 4.54 0.95
C LEU A 121 -2.24 4.02 0.97
N ALA A 122 -2.71 3.54 2.12
CA ALA A 122 -4.09 3.08 2.27
C ALA A 122 -5.09 4.22 2.00
N LYS A 123 -4.83 5.43 2.51
CA LYS A 123 -5.67 6.62 2.28
C LYS A 123 -5.70 7.01 0.81
N VAL A 124 -4.53 7.09 0.16
CA VAL A 124 -4.43 7.44 -1.27
C VAL A 124 -5.19 6.43 -2.12
N SER A 125 -4.99 5.14 -1.90
CA SER A 125 -5.69 4.11 -2.66
C SER A 125 -7.18 4.04 -2.39
N GLN A 126 -7.62 4.38 -1.17
CA GLN A 126 -9.05 4.52 -0.87
C GLN A 126 -9.67 5.66 -1.68
N GLN A 127 -8.94 6.76 -1.91
CA GLN A 127 -9.40 7.85 -2.79
C GLN A 127 -9.50 7.38 -4.24
N PHE A 128 -8.52 6.62 -4.75
CA PHE A 128 -8.62 6.07 -6.11
C PHE A 128 -9.88 5.21 -6.28
N VAL A 129 -10.18 4.34 -5.32
CA VAL A 129 -11.44 3.56 -5.32
C VAL A 129 -12.67 4.47 -5.32
N ALA A 130 -12.69 5.53 -4.49
CA ALA A 130 -13.80 6.46 -4.44
C ALA A 130 -14.04 7.22 -5.75
N PHE A 131 -12.97 7.48 -6.52
CA PHE A 131 -13.04 8.09 -7.86
C PHE A 131 -13.25 7.07 -9.00
N GLY A 132 -13.41 5.78 -8.70
CA GLY A 132 -13.53 4.74 -9.73
C GLY A 132 -12.23 4.50 -10.52
N LEU A 133 -11.08 4.89 -9.97
CA LEU A 133 -9.77 4.69 -10.57
C LEU A 133 -9.18 3.34 -10.16
N SER A 134 -8.66 2.60 -11.14
CA SER A 134 -7.97 1.34 -10.92
C SER A 134 -6.46 1.58 -10.79
N LEU A 135 -5.88 1.11 -9.69
CA LEU A 135 -4.43 1.09 -9.52
C LEU A 135 -3.87 -0.14 -10.23
N HIS A 136 -2.90 0.04 -11.12
CA HIS A 136 -2.23 -1.06 -11.83
C HIS A 136 -0.83 -1.33 -11.28
N MET A 137 -0.10 -0.28 -10.94
CA MET A 137 1.26 -0.37 -10.43
C MET A 137 1.52 0.79 -9.48
N ALA A 138 2.29 0.54 -8.43
CA ALA A 138 2.80 1.57 -7.54
C ALA A 138 4.28 1.29 -7.24
N LYS A 139 5.13 2.27 -7.51
CA LYS A 139 6.52 2.31 -7.03
C LYS A 139 6.57 3.31 -5.88
N ILE A 140 7.09 2.87 -4.74
CA ILE A 140 7.12 3.67 -3.52
C ILE A 140 8.58 3.78 -3.07
N THR A 141 9.01 5.01 -2.88
CA THR A 141 10.33 5.33 -2.35
C THR A 141 10.18 6.33 -1.23
N THR A 142 10.69 6.00 -0.04
CA THR A 142 10.83 6.94 1.07
C THR A 142 12.23 7.50 1.05
N ILE A 143 12.34 8.82 0.90
CA ILE A 143 13.62 9.53 1.01
C ILE A 143 13.75 9.98 2.46
N GLY A 144 14.87 9.65 3.11
CA GLY A 144 15.16 10.09 4.47
C GLY A 144 15.29 11.61 4.60
N GLU A 145 15.45 12.08 5.83
CA GLU A 145 15.71 13.51 6.10
C GLU A 145 17.00 13.95 5.38
N ARG A 146 16.93 15.08 4.66
CA ARG A 146 18.09 15.86 4.22
C ARG A 146 18.26 17.06 5.12
#